data_AF-A0A3P9P356-F1
#
_entry.id   AF-A0A3P9P356-F1
#
_cell.length_a   1.000
_cell.length_b   1.000
_cell.length_c   1.000
_cell.angle_alpha   90.00
_cell.angle_beta   90.00
_cell.angle_gamma   90.00
#
_symmetry.space_group_name_H-M   'P 1'
#
loop_
_entity.id
_entity.type
_entity.pdbx_description
1 polymer ?
#
loop_
_entity_poly.entity_id
_entity_poly.type
_entity_poly.pdbx_seq_one_letter_code
_entity_poly.pdbx_strand_id
1 'polypeptide(L)'
;ALESSWTELVKSHTKQRHQQAALWEFVQTELIYINKLKIIKDVGPPGLITMRVRVKPNQLFSNLPSILQAHQLFWQEVVFPMLQEVRRTGKPFDPMRLEDGCLQFHERFLAYHHYCWEEENNLEFTRKQMESNPHFLAFVQWVEMHPQGERMRLGDMQAKPHQRITKYPLLLKAVLKETQEPHVQQALRAMLTTVNSFLESINDFMQYKDEQLALYTSAQKIEGYEVEGINEEIDKVKWIRHQDFLQLILAGPVTDVVALLFSDVLLLTKVQKKAERLKVFRPPLALDRMNCVPLKDGSGPS
;
A
#
# COMPACT_ATOMS: atom_id res chain seq x y z
N ALA A 1 0.34 30.11 -10.12
CA ALA A 1 -0.38 29.30 -11.12
C ALA A 1 0.63 28.64 -12.05
N LEU A 2 0.22 27.59 -12.77
CA LEU A 2 0.99 27.06 -13.91
C LEU A 2 0.55 27.77 -15.19
N GLU A 3 1.43 27.75 -16.17
CA GLU A 3 1.21 28.11 -17.57
C GLU A 3 0.19 27.15 -18.21
N SER A 4 -0.43 27.51 -19.34
CA SER A 4 -1.40 26.61 -20.01
C SER A 4 -0.70 25.53 -20.82
N SER A 5 0.54 25.78 -21.26
CA SER A 5 1.37 24.86 -22.03
C SER A 5 2.86 25.16 -21.80
N TRP A 6 3.70 24.13 -21.88
CA TRP A 6 5.15 24.28 -21.85
C TRP A 6 5.70 25.18 -22.97
N THR A 7 4.96 25.35 -24.07
CA THR A 7 5.33 26.23 -25.18
C THR A 7 5.35 27.72 -24.80
N GLU A 8 4.69 28.10 -23.70
CA GLU A 8 4.81 29.45 -23.14
C GLU A 8 6.17 29.69 -22.47
N LEU A 9 6.81 28.62 -22.00
CA LEU A 9 8.07 28.66 -21.26
C LEU A 9 9.28 28.48 -22.18
N VAL A 10 9.20 27.53 -23.11
CA VAL A 10 10.32 27.15 -23.96
C VAL A 10 10.18 27.82 -25.33
N LYS A 11 10.98 28.86 -25.59
CA LYS A 11 10.98 29.60 -26.85
C LYS A 11 11.82 28.90 -27.92
N SER A 12 11.37 27.76 -28.45
CA SER A 12 12.04 27.10 -29.59
C SER A 12 11.17 26.02 -30.22
N HIS A 13 11.27 25.88 -31.55
CA HIS A 13 10.82 24.70 -32.30
C HIS A 13 11.75 23.52 -31.98
N THR A 14 11.72 23.06 -30.73
CA THR A 14 12.60 21.99 -30.26
C THR A 14 12.26 20.70 -30.99
N LYS A 15 13.28 20.04 -31.55
CA LYS A 15 13.19 18.65 -32.07
C LYS A 15 12.64 17.65 -31.03
N GLN A 16 12.62 18.03 -29.76
CA GLN A 16 12.15 17.26 -28.60
C GLN A 16 10.70 17.61 -28.17
N ARG A 17 9.85 18.12 -29.08
CA ARG A 17 8.48 18.57 -28.76
C ARG A 17 7.66 17.55 -27.96
N HIS A 18 7.75 16.27 -28.30
CA HIS A 18 7.01 15.20 -27.63
C HIS A 18 7.55 14.90 -26.22
N GLN A 19 8.87 14.91 -26.04
CA GLN A 19 9.50 14.76 -24.72
C GLN A 19 9.10 15.91 -23.78
N GLN A 20 9.10 17.14 -24.30
CA GLN A 20 8.70 18.33 -23.52
C GLN A 20 7.22 18.26 -23.12
N ALA A 21 6.35 17.77 -24.01
CA ALA A 21 4.95 17.53 -23.68
C ALA A 21 4.78 16.47 -22.57
N ALA A 22 5.54 15.38 -22.62
CA ALA A 22 5.51 14.32 -21.60
C ALA A 22 6.00 14.81 -20.23
N LEU A 23 7.09 15.59 -20.19
CA LEU A 23 7.59 16.21 -18.96
C LEU A 23 6.60 17.25 -18.41
N TRP A 24 5.98 18.02 -19.30
CA TRP A 24 4.95 18.97 -18.91
C TRP A 24 3.72 18.28 -18.31
N GLU A 25 3.28 17.17 -18.90
CA GLU A 25 2.21 16.33 -18.34
C GLU A 25 2.58 15.84 -16.94
N PHE A 26 3.82 15.40 -16.72
CA PHE A 26 4.30 15.03 -15.38
C PHE A 26 4.11 16.17 -14.37
N VAL A 27 4.62 17.36 -14.69
CA VAL A 27 4.55 18.56 -13.83
C VAL A 27 3.10 18.96 -13.57
N GLN A 28 2.30 19.09 -14.64
CA GLN A 28 0.94 19.57 -14.54
C GLN A 28 0.08 18.59 -13.73
N THR A 29 0.18 17.30 -14.01
CA THR A 29 -0.62 16.29 -13.32
C THR A 29 -0.22 16.13 -11.84
N GLU A 30 1.04 16.39 -11.49
CA GLU A 30 1.49 16.41 -10.08
C GLU A 30 0.79 17.54 -9.30
N LEU A 31 0.82 18.77 -9.82
CA LEU A 31 0.17 19.89 -9.14
C LEU A 31 -1.35 19.71 -9.07
N ILE A 32 -1.97 19.25 -10.15
CA ILE A 32 -3.41 18.94 -10.15
C ILE A 32 -3.72 17.94 -9.06
N TYR A 33 -2.95 16.86 -8.96
CA TYR A 33 -3.16 15.84 -7.94
C TYR A 33 -2.99 16.38 -6.52
N ILE A 34 -1.95 17.17 -6.25
CA ILE A 34 -1.76 17.84 -4.94
C ILE A 34 -2.97 18.72 -4.59
N ASN A 35 -3.49 19.48 -5.56
CA ASN A 35 -4.67 20.31 -5.35
C ASN A 35 -5.92 19.47 -5.06
N LYS A 36 -6.09 18.33 -5.74
CA LYS A 36 -7.17 17.39 -5.42
C LYS A 36 -7.07 16.88 -3.98
N LEU A 37 -5.88 16.47 -3.55
CA LEU A 37 -5.66 16.00 -2.18
C LEU A 37 -5.95 17.09 -1.14
N LYS A 38 -5.57 18.35 -1.41
CA LYS A 38 -5.92 19.49 -0.55
C LYS A 38 -7.43 19.66 -0.44
N ILE A 39 -8.16 19.63 -1.56
CA ILE A 39 -9.63 19.69 -1.57
C ILE A 39 -10.22 18.56 -0.71
N ILE A 40 -9.74 17.32 -0.88
CA ILE A 40 -10.26 16.18 -0.09
C ILE A 40 -10.01 16.41 1.41
N LYS A 41 -8.81 16.88 1.78
CA LYS A 41 -8.46 17.22 3.16
C LYS A 41 -9.30 18.36 3.73
N ASP A 42 -9.58 19.38 2.94
CA ASP A 42 -10.23 20.61 3.39
C ASP A 42 -11.76 20.51 3.36
N VAL A 43 -12.32 19.55 2.63
CA VAL A 43 -13.78 19.33 2.52
C VAL A 43 -14.24 18.10 3.30
N GLY A 44 -13.54 16.97 3.21
CA GLY A 44 -13.98 15.69 3.77
C GLY A 44 -14.08 15.69 5.31
N PRO A 45 -12.96 15.80 6.04
CA PRO A 45 -12.97 15.84 7.51
C PRO A 45 -13.84 16.96 8.11
N PRO A 46 -13.80 18.22 7.63
CA PRO A 46 -14.69 19.26 8.14
C PRO A 46 -16.17 18.98 7.84
N GLY A 47 -16.48 18.32 6.71
CA GLY A 47 -17.84 17.88 6.37
C GLY A 47 -18.41 16.89 7.39
N LEU A 48 -17.60 15.96 7.91
CA LEU A 48 -18.04 15.02 8.95
C LEU A 48 -18.49 15.74 10.22
N ILE A 49 -17.77 16.79 10.63
CA ILE A 49 -18.10 17.62 11.79
C ILE A 49 -19.38 18.43 11.51
N THR A 50 -19.42 19.09 10.36
CA THR A 50 -20.55 19.94 9.94
C THR A 50 -21.86 19.15 9.89
N MET A 51 -21.80 17.94 9.36
CA MET A 51 -22.95 17.03 9.24
C MET A 51 -23.17 16.18 10.51
N ARG A 52 -22.36 16.39 11.56
CA ARG A 52 -22.42 15.69 12.86
C ARG A 52 -22.39 14.16 12.72
N VAL A 53 -21.66 13.66 11.74
CA VAL A 53 -21.51 12.23 11.46
C VAL A 53 -20.45 11.64 12.40
N ARG A 54 -20.80 10.57 13.11
CA ARG A 54 -19.91 9.88 14.06
C ARG A 54 -18.94 8.91 13.35
N VAL A 55 -18.19 9.42 12.39
CA VAL A 55 -17.16 8.68 11.64
C VAL A 55 -15.84 9.42 11.78
N LYS A 56 -14.74 8.68 12.03
CA LYS A 56 -13.41 9.29 12.08
C LYS A 56 -12.86 9.48 10.66
N PRO A 57 -12.14 10.58 10.36
CA PRO A 57 -11.60 10.82 9.01
C PRO A 57 -10.72 9.69 8.47
N ASN A 58 -9.92 9.05 9.32
CA ASN A 58 -9.05 7.94 8.93
C ASN A 58 -9.82 6.66 8.55
N GLN A 59 -11.10 6.53 8.94
CA GLN A 59 -11.96 5.43 8.51
C GLN A 59 -12.48 5.62 7.08
N LEU A 60 -12.34 6.82 6.51
CA LEU A 60 -12.68 7.09 5.10
C LEU A 60 -11.44 7.29 4.23
N PHE A 61 -10.43 8.00 4.76
CA PHE A 61 -9.30 8.49 3.99
C PHE A 61 -7.95 7.96 4.52
N SER A 62 -7.94 6.94 5.39
CA SER A 62 -6.71 6.35 5.94
C SER A 62 -5.70 7.41 6.42
N ASN A 63 -4.45 7.32 5.97
CA ASN A 63 -3.35 8.26 6.18
C ASN A 63 -3.19 9.28 5.03
N LEU A 64 -4.27 9.73 4.37
CA LEU A 64 -4.22 10.75 3.31
C LEU A 64 -3.37 11.99 3.65
N PRO A 65 -3.33 12.52 4.89
CA PRO A 65 -2.44 13.64 5.22
C PRO A 65 -0.95 13.33 4.98
N SER A 66 -0.51 12.10 5.27
CA SER A 66 0.86 11.64 5.01
C SER A 66 1.13 11.53 3.51
N ILE A 67 0.16 11.05 2.73
CA ILE A 67 0.23 11.01 1.26
C ILE A 67 0.37 12.45 0.71
N LEU A 68 -0.50 13.36 1.12
CA LEU A 68 -0.42 14.77 0.70
C LEU A 68 0.94 15.38 1.05
N GLN A 69 1.46 15.12 2.24
CA GLN A 69 2.78 15.62 2.65
C GLN A 69 3.90 15.08 1.75
N ALA A 70 3.91 13.79 1.44
CA ALA A 70 4.90 13.18 0.54
C ALA A 70 4.91 13.86 -0.84
N HIS A 71 3.74 14.09 -1.43
CA HIS A 71 3.64 14.78 -2.72
C HIS A 71 4.00 16.26 -2.65
N GLN A 72 3.69 16.96 -1.55
CA GLN A 72 4.12 18.34 -1.36
C GLN A 72 5.65 18.44 -1.27
N LEU A 73 6.31 17.51 -0.58
CA LEU A 73 7.77 17.44 -0.53
C LEU A 73 8.37 17.11 -1.90
N PHE A 74 7.84 16.10 -2.60
CA PHE A 74 8.27 15.76 -3.95
C PHE A 74 8.12 16.94 -4.93
N TRP A 75 7.03 17.69 -4.82
CA TRP A 75 6.84 18.93 -5.59
C TRP A 75 7.90 19.97 -5.24
N GLN A 76 8.10 20.26 -3.95
CA GLN A 76 9.01 21.32 -3.50
C GLN A 76 10.48 21.02 -3.81
N GLU A 77 10.89 19.76 -3.70
CA GLU A 77 12.29 19.35 -3.80
C GLU A 77 12.71 18.98 -5.23
N VAL A 78 11.78 18.51 -6.07
CA VAL A 78 12.10 17.92 -7.38
C VAL A 78 11.40 18.67 -8.51
N VAL A 79 10.07 18.68 -8.51
CA VAL A 79 9.28 19.16 -9.65
C VAL A 79 9.34 20.68 -9.80
N PHE A 80 9.24 21.41 -8.69
CA PHE A 80 9.23 22.86 -8.67
C PHE A 80 10.60 23.46 -9.04
N PRO A 81 11.75 22.97 -8.53
CA PRO A 81 13.05 23.44 -8.98
C PRO A 81 13.29 23.24 -10.48
N MET A 82 12.87 22.09 -11.04
CA MET A 82 12.92 21.85 -12.49
C MET A 82 12.09 22.89 -13.25
N LEU A 83 10.86 23.16 -12.82
CA LEU A 83 9.99 24.17 -13.42
C LEU A 83 10.55 25.59 -13.29
N GLN A 84 11.12 25.95 -12.12
CA GLN A 84 11.72 27.26 -11.89
C GLN A 84 12.92 27.51 -12.81
N GLU A 85 13.77 26.51 -13.03
CA GLU A 85 14.92 26.66 -13.93
C GLU A 85 14.48 26.91 -15.38
N VAL A 86 13.46 26.19 -15.85
CA VAL A 86 12.86 26.40 -17.17
C VAL A 86 12.25 27.80 -17.28
N ARG A 87 11.49 28.25 -16.27
CA ARG A 87 10.94 29.61 -16.20
C ARG A 87 12.01 30.69 -16.26
N ARG A 88 13.13 30.47 -15.58
CA ARG A 88 14.24 31.43 -15.49
C ARG A 88 15.05 31.50 -16.78
N THR A 89 15.31 30.36 -17.41
CA THR A 89 16.25 30.26 -18.54
C THR A 89 15.58 30.22 -19.90
N GLY A 90 14.31 29.81 -19.98
CA GLY A 90 13.62 29.49 -21.21
C GLY A 90 14.17 28.26 -21.94
N LYS A 91 15.08 27.50 -21.32
CA LYS A 91 15.62 26.25 -21.87
C LYS A 91 14.59 25.11 -21.73
N PRO A 92 14.69 24.06 -22.58
CA PRO A 92 13.84 22.88 -22.44
C PRO A 92 13.95 22.25 -21.05
N PHE A 93 12.88 21.59 -20.60
CA PHE A 93 12.90 20.71 -19.44
C PHE A 93 13.95 19.62 -19.62
N ASP A 94 14.76 19.41 -18.57
CA ASP A 94 15.77 18.37 -18.51
C ASP A 94 15.25 17.17 -17.69
N PRO A 95 15.05 15.98 -18.31
CA PRO A 95 14.61 14.78 -17.61
C PRO A 95 15.50 14.37 -16.43
N MET A 96 16.80 14.70 -16.48
CA MET A 96 17.74 14.35 -15.40
C MET A 96 17.39 15.03 -14.08
N ARG A 97 16.62 16.13 -14.11
CA ARG A 97 16.14 16.80 -12.89
C ARG A 97 15.15 15.96 -12.08
N LEU A 98 14.60 14.88 -12.64
CA LEU A 98 13.73 13.95 -11.93
C LEU A 98 14.51 12.84 -11.22
N GLU A 99 15.79 12.62 -11.55
CA GLU A 99 16.56 11.43 -11.17
C GLU A 99 16.62 11.25 -9.65
N ASP A 100 17.11 12.25 -8.91
CA ASP A 100 17.22 12.18 -7.45
C ASP A 100 15.87 11.87 -6.78
N GLY A 101 14.79 12.46 -7.29
CA GLY A 101 13.45 12.26 -6.78
C GLY A 101 12.90 10.86 -7.05
N CYS A 102 13.12 10.35 -8.26
CA CYS A 102 12.64 9.04 -8.69
C CYS A 102 13.50 7.88 -8.16
N LEU A 103 14.79 8.09 -7.87
CA LEU A 103 15.63 7.08 -7.23
C LEU A 103 15.34 6.93 -5.73
N GLN A 104 14.77 7.96 -5.09
CA GLN A 104 14.35 7.94 -3.68
C GLN A 104 12.86 7.60 -3.50
N PHE A 105 12.27 6.90 -4.45
CA PHE A 105 10.82 6.69 -4.49
C PHE A 105 10.32 5.88 -3.28
N HIS A 106 11.10 4.90 -2.82
CA HIS A 106 10.78 4.06 -1.67
C HIS A 106 10.66 4.87 -0.38
N GLU A 107 11.61 5.76 -0.13
CA GLU A 107 11.66 6.60 1.06
C GLU A 107 10.59 7.69 1.02
N ARG A 108 10.41 8.32 -0.16
CA ARG A 108 9.49 9.44 -0.33
C ARG A 108 8.03 9.02 -0.22
N PHE A 109 7.68 7.86 -0.76
CA PHE A 109 6.29 7.43 -0.87
C PHE A 109 5.93 6.25 0.04
N LEU A 110 6.77 5.90 1.03
CA LEU A 110 6.53 4.79 1.98
C LEU A 110 5.12 4.77 2.60
N ALA A 111 4.51 5.94 2.81
CA ALA A 111 3.14 6.07 3.32
C ALA A 111 2.08 5.33 2.48
N TYR A 112 2.35 5.05 1.20
CA TYR A 112 1.46 4.30 0.32
C TYR A 112 1.28 2.84 0.72
N HIS A 113 2.25 2.21 1.38
CA HIS A 113 2.07 0.85 1.91
C HIS A 113 0.86 0.76 2.82
N HIS A 114 0.73 1.70 3.76
CA HIS A 114 -0.42 1.74 4.67
C HIS A 114 -1.71 2.17 3.98
N TYR A 115 -1.64 3.13 3.05
CA TYR A 115 -2.83 3.60 2.34
C TYR A 115 -3.46 2.49 1.50
N CYS A 116 -2.66 1.81 0.67
CA CYS A 116 -3.14 0.73 -0.20
C CYS A 116 -3.61 -0.48 0.60
N TRP A 117 -2.96 -0.79 1.73
CA TRP A 117 -3.41 -1.85 2.63
C TRP A 117 -4.79 -1.57 3.23
N GLU A 118 -5.07 -0.36 3.69
CA GLU A 118 -6.36 -0.01 4.30
C GLU A 118 -7.47 0.29 3.28
N GLU A 119 -7.13 0.48 2.01
CA GLU A 119 -8.07 0.93 0.96
C GLU A 119 -9.35 0.09 0.90
N GLU A 120 -9.22 -1.24 0.87
CA GLU A 120 -10.38 -2.14 0.83
C GLU A 120 -11.25 -2.02 2.09
N ASN A 121 -10.63 -1.95 3.28
CA ASN A 121 -11.33 -1.75 4.55
C ASN A 121 -12.08 -0.42 4.58
N ASN A 122 -11.46 0.66 4.09
CA ASN A 122 -12.08 1.98 4.00
C ASN A 122 -13.28 1.99 3.04
N LEU A 123 -13.17 1.32 1.88
CA LEU A 123 -14.25 1.21 0.91
C LEU A 123 -15.42 0.39 1.45
N GLU A 124 -15.14 -0.75 2.08
CA GLU A 124 -16.17 -1.60 2.68
C GLU A 124 -16.86 -0.89 3.86
N PHE A 125 -16.10 -0.17 4.68
CA PHE A 125 -16.67 0.68 5.73
C PHE A 125 -17.60 1.74 5.14
N THR A 126 -17.17 2.41 4.07
CA THR A 126 -17.96 3.43 3.37
C THR A 126 -19.28 2.84 2.85
N ARG A 127 -19.21 1.68 2.19
CA ARG A 127 -20.40 0.96 1.69
C ARG A 127 -21.38 0.64 2.81
N LYS A 128 -20.91 0.06 3.93
CA LYS A 128 -21.74 -0.24 5.10
C LYS A 128 -22.39 1.02 5.69
N GLN A 129 -21.66 2.13 5.76
CA GLN A 129 -22.22 3.39 6.25
C GLN A 129 -23.27 3.96 5.29
N MET A 130 -23.08 3.85 3.97
CA MET A 130 -24.09 4.26 3.00
C MET A 130 -25.38 3.44 3.12
N GLU A 131 -25.29 2.16 3.43
CA GLU A 131 -26.46 1.28 3.56
C GLU A 131 -27.23 1.48 4.87
N SER A 132 -26.52 1.77 5.97
CA SER A 132 -27.08 1.72 7.33
C SER A 132 -27.19 3.07 8.04
N ASN A 133 -26.56 4.13 7.54
CA ASN A 133 -26.45 5.41 8.23
C ASN A 133 -26.98 6.59 7.37
N PRO A 134 -28.24 7.03 7.59
CA PRO A 134 -28.83 8.16 6.85
C PRO A 134 -28.06 9.48 7.00
N HIS A 135 -27.44 9.72 8.16
CA HIS A 135 -26.60 10.92 8.36
C HIS A 135 -25.32 10.85 7.52
N PHE A 136 -24.76 9.64 7.34
CA PHE A 136 -23.64 9.43 6.45
C PHE A 136 -24.03 9.67 4.98
N LEU A 137 -25.20 9.20 4.55
CA LEU A 137 -25.70 9.49 3.20
C LEU A 137 -25.85 11.00 2.95
N ALA A 138 -26.39 11.74 3.92
CA ALA A 138 -26.48 13.20 3.83
C ALA A 138 -25.08 13.85 3.74
N PHE A 139 -24.11 13.34 4.49
CA PHE A 139 -22.72 13.77 4.38
C PHE A 139 -22.12 13.50 2.99
N VAL A 140 -22.36 12.31 2.42
CA VAL A 140 -21.88 11.99 1.06
C VAL A 140 -22.48 12.96 0.05
N GLN A 141 -23.78 13.23 0.11
CA GLN A 141 -24.40 14.23 -0.77
C GLN A 141 -23.80 15.63 -0.56
N TRP A 142 -23.58 16.02 0.70
CA TRP A 142 -22.99 17.31 1.03
C TRP A 142 -21.56 17.46 0.48
N VAL A 143 -20.72 16.43 0.63
CA VAL A 143 -19.31 16.47 0.19
C VAL A 143 -19.22 16.51 -1.33
N GLU A 144 -20.07 15.76 -2.03
CA GLU A 144 -20.07 15.67 -3.50
C GLU A 144 -20.66 16.91 -4.17
N MET A 145 -21.56 17.62 -3.48
CA MET A 145 -22.13 18.89 -3.94
C MET A 145 -21.31 20.12 -3.50
N HIS A 146 -20.26 19.94 -2.70
CA HIS A 146 -19.48 21.06 -2.19
C HIS A 146 -18.86 21.86 -3.35
N PRO A 147 -18.92 23.22 -3.35
CA PRO A 147 -18.44 24.03 -4.47
C PRO A 147 -16.97 23.80 -4.85
N GLN A 148 -16.14 23.49 -3.84
CA GLN A 148 -14.72 23.16 -4.04
C GLN A 148 -14.48 21.69 -4.40
N GLY A 149 -15.47 20.81 -4.24
CA GLY A 149 -15.34 19.36 -4.45
C GLY A 149 -15.16 18.95 -5.91
N GLU A 150 -15.27 19.89 -6.85
CA GLU A 150 -15.10 19.68 -8.30
C GLU A 150 -15.91 18.48 -8.83
N ARG A 151 -17.09 18.23 -8.24
CA ARG A 151 -18.00 17.10 -8.54
C ARG A 151 -17.37 15.71 -8.37
N MET A 152 -16.32 15.59 -7.57
CA MET A 152 -15.68 14.31 -7.27
C MET A 152 -16.58 13.49 -6.34
N ARG A 153 -16.86 12.22 -6.69
CA ARG A 153 -17.59 11.32 -5.79
C ARG A 153 -16.71 10.92 -4.61
N LEU A 154 -17.31 10.53 -3.48
CA LEU A 154 -16.53 10.07 -2.32
C LEU A 154 -15.59 8.90 -2.69
N GLY A 155 -16.08 7.92 -3.44
CA GLY A 155 -15.27 6.81 -3.93
C GLY A 155 -14.13 7.26 -4.86
N ASP A 156 -14.36 8.29 -5.68
CA ASP A 156 -13.30 8.88 -6.52
C ASP A 156 -12.23 9.52 -5.65
N MET A 157 -12.59 10.20 -4.56
CA MET A 157 -11.64 10.79 -3.61
C MET A 157 -10.75 9.72 -2.98
N GLN A 158 -11.35 8.59 -2.59
CA GLN A 158 -10.65 7.47 -1.95
C GLN A 158 -9.69 6.76 -2.90
N ALA A 159 -10.06 6.59 -4.17
CA ALA A 159 -9.23 5.92 -5.17
C ALA A 159 -8.06 6.80 -5.70
N LYS A 160 -8.07 8.12 -5.45
CA LYS A 160 -7.08 9.06 -6.04
C LYS A 160 -5.63 8.69 -5.73
N PRO A 161 -5.25 8.32 -4.49
CA PRO A 161 -3.87 7.91 -4.21
C PRO A 161 -3.42 6.70 -5.01
N HIS A 162 -4.17 5.60 -4.98
CA HIS A 162 -3.84 4.40 -5.77
C HIS A 162 -3.71 4.75 -7.26
N GLN A 163 -4.67 5.52 -7.80
CA GLN A 163 -4.63 5.98 -9.18
C GLN A 163 -3.39 6.81 -9.49
N ARG A 164 -2.87 7.62 -8.56
CA ARG A 164 -1.68 8.45 -8.81
C ARG A 164 -0.41 7.62 -8.79
N ILE A 165 -0.23 6.77 -7.77
CA ILE A 165 1.04 6.06 -7.60
C ILE A 165 1.34 5.13 -8.78
N THR A 166 0.29 4.52 -9.36
CA THR A 166 0.38 3.67 -10.56
C THR A 166 0.61 4.43 -11.86
N LYS A 167 0.50 5.77 -11.88
CA LYS A 167 0.74 6.60 -13.08
C LYS A 167 2.20 6.95 -13.30
N TYR A 168 3.03 6.98 -12.26
CA TYR A 168 4.44 7.36 -12.40
C TYR A 168 5.21 6.50 -13.41
N PRO A 169 5.08 5.15 -13.44
CA PRO A 169 5.71 4.34 -14.48
C PRO A 169 5.28 4.73 -15.89
N LEU A 170 4.01 5.10 -16.08
CA LEU A 170 3.48 5.48 -17.40
C LEU A 170 4.04 6.83 -17.86
N LEU A 171 4.09 7.80 -16.95
CA LEU A 171 4.65 9.13 -17.21
C LEU A 171 6.15 9.03 -17.55
N LEU A 172 6.92 8.27 -16.76
CA LEU A 172 8.35 8.07 -17.04
C LEU A 172 8.59 7.29 -18.33
N LYS A 173 7.76 6.28 -18.66
CA LYS A 173 7.81 5.56 -19.96
C LYS A 173 7.55 6.50 -21.13
N ALA A 174 6.61 7.44 -20.99
CA ALA A 174 6.33 8.44 -22.03
C ALA A 174 7.54 9.35 -22.28
N VAL A 175 8.21 9.82 -21.21
CA VAL A 175 9.44 10.62 -21.33
C VAL A 175 10.56 9.79 -21.97
N LEU A 176 10.77 8.54 -21.53
CA LEU A 176 11.80 7.65 -22.07
C LEU A 176 11.62 7.40 -23.57
N LYS A 177 10.39 7.13 -24.01
CA LYS A 177 10.06 6.86 -25.42
C LYS A 177 10.48 8.01 -26.34
N GLU A 178 10.34 9.24 -25.87
CA GLU A 178 10.60 10.45 -26.65
C GLU A 178 12.03 11.01 -26.44
N THR A 179 12.88 10.32 -25.67
CA THR A 179 14.27 10.71 -25.39
C THR A 179 15.25 9.99 -26.31
N GLN A 180 16.22 10.69 -26.90
CA GLN A 180 17.17 10.11 -27.86
C GLN A 180 18.56 9.88 -27.27
N GLU A 181 18.94 10.68 -26.27
CA GLU A 181 20.25 10.68 -25.65
C GLU A 181 20.49 9.40 -24.83
N PRO A 182 21.48 8.55 -25.17
CA PRO A 182 21.65 7.24 -24.53
C PRO A 182 21.86 7.30 -23.01
N HIS A 183 22.61 8.30 -22.53
CA HIS A 183 22.86 8.45 -21.09
C HIS A 183 21.58 8.83 -20.33
N VAL A 184 20.73 9.69 -20.90
CA VAL A 184 19.44 10.07 -20.31
C VAL A 184 18.46 8.89 -20.35
N GLN A 185 18.44 8.12 -21.44
CA GLN A 185 17.64 6.90 -21.51
C GLN A 185 18.04 5.90 -20.41
N GLN A 186 19.34 5.75 -20.14
CA GLN A 186 19.84 4.87 -19.09
C GLN A 186 19.36 5.32 -17.70
N ALA A 187 19.45 6.62 -17.40
CA ALA A 187 18.93 7.19 -16.16
C ALA A 187 17.42 6.99 -16.02
N LEU A 188 16.64 7.24 -17.08
CA LEU A 188 15.19 7.02 -17.10
C LEU A 188 14.80 5.55 -16.91
N ARG A 189 15.59 4.61 -17.45
CA ARG A 189 15.39 3.18 -17.18
C ARG A 189 15.66 2.85 -15.71
N ALA A 190 16.71 3.40 -15.10
CA ALA A 190 16.98 3.21 -13.68
C ALA A 190 15.85 3.77 -12.80
N MET A 191 15.39 5.00 -13.07
CA MET A 191 14.23 5.59 -12.40
C MET A 191 12.99 4.70 -12.53
N LEU A 192 12.69 4.21 -13.73
CA LEU A 192 11.57 3.30 -13.98
C LEU A 192 11.69 2.01 -13.17
N THR A 193 12.86 1.40 -13.13
CA THR A 193 13.10 0.19 -12.31
C THR A 193 12.81 0.47 -10.84
N THR A 194 13.32 1.58 -10.29
CA THR A 194 13.05 1.95 -8.89
C THR A 194 11.57 2.18 -8.61
N VAL A 195 10.87 2.92 -9.48
CA VAL A 195 9.43 3.18 -9.29
C VAL A 195 8.60 1.90 -9.41
N ASN A 196 8.91 1.00 -10.36
CA ASN A 196 8.19 -0.27 -10.47
C ASN A 196 8.47 -1.19 -9.27
N SER A 197 9.73 -1.28 -8.83
CA SER A 197 10.10 -2.06 -7.64
C SER A 197 9.37 -1.58 -6.39
N PHE A 198 9.11 -0.27 -6.26
CA PHE A 198 8.29 0.26 -5.18
C PHE A 198 6.81 -0.16 -5.27
N LEU A 199 6.24 -0.18 -6.48
CA LEU A 199 4.87 -0.67 -6.66
C LEU A 199 4.76 -2.16 -6.33
N GLU A 200 5.77 -2.94 -6.72
CA GLU A 200 5.89 -4.35 -6.32
C GLU A 200 6.00 -4.49 -4.80
N SER A 201 6.78 -3.64 -4.12
CA SER A 201 6.90 -3.70 -2.66
C SER A 201 5.59 -3.37 -1.94
N ILE A 202 4.72 -2.52 -2.50
CA ILE A 202 3.37 -2.30 -1.96
C ILE A 202 2.57 -3.60 -2.02
N ASN A 203 2.60 -4.30 -3.15
CA ASN A 203 1.90 -5.58 -3.32
C ASN A 203 2.44 -6.64 -2.34
N ASP A 204 3.75 -6.76 -2.21
CA ASP A 204 4.39 -7.70 -1.27
C ASP A 204 4.00 -7.38 0.18
N PHE A 205 3.91 -6.09 0.53
CA PHE A 205 3.47 -5.66 1.85
C PHE A 205 2.00 -6.02 2.12
N MET A 206 1.12 -5.87 1.12
CA MET A 206 -0.28 -6.27 1.25
C MET A 206 -0.38 -7.79 1.45
N GLN A 207 0.33 -8.57 0.66
CA GLN A 207 0.38 -10.03 0.81
C GLN A 207 0.89 -10.42 2.21
N TYR A 208 1.96 -9.79 2.68
CA TYR A 208 2.46 -10.02 4.04
C TYR A 208 1.39 -9.72 5.09
N LYS A 209 0.63 -8.63 4.94
CA LYS A 209 -0.46 -8.28 5.88
C LYS A 209 -1.61 -9.27 5.86
N ASP A 210 -1.99 -9.78 4.69
CA ASP A 210 -3.01 -10.83 4.55
C ASP A 210 -2.56 -12.13 5.21
N GLU A 211 -1.31 -12.54 4.99
CA GLU A 211 -0.71 -13.69 5.65
C GLU A 211 -0.74 -13.50 7.17
N GLN A 212 -0.32 -12.33 7.67
CA GLN A 212 -0.38 -12.00 9.11
C GLN A 212 -1.80 -12.10 9.70
N LEU A 213 -2.81 -11.62 8.97
CA LEU A 213 -4.21 -11.69 9.40
C LEU A 213 -4.74 -13.13 9.39
N ALA A 214 -4.39 -13.92 8.38
CA ALA A 214 -4.74 -15.34 8.29
C ALA A 214 -4.12 -16.12 9.46
N LEU A 215 -2.86 -15.85 9.76
CA LEU A 215 -2.15 -16.41 10.90
C LEU A 215 -2.81 -16.02 12.22
N TYR A 216 -3.06 -14.73 12.45
CA TYR A 216 -3.79 -14.28 13.65
C TYR A 216 -5.13 -15.00 13.82
N THR A 217 -5.91 -15.12 12.73
CA THR A 217 -7.20 -15.81 12.74
C THR A 217 -7.05 -17.30 13.05
N SER A 218 -6.05 -17.97 12.48
CA SER A 218 -5.72 -19.36 12.78
C SER A 218 -5.31 -19.54 14.24
N ALA A 219 -4.53 -18.60 14.81
CA ALA A 219 -4.11 -18.63 16.20
C ALA A 219 -5.29 -18.52 17.18
N GLN A 220 -6.29 -17.69 16.87
CA GLN A 220 -7.52 -17.57 17.68
C GLN A 220 -8.36 -18.86 17.71
N LYS A 221 -8.21 -19.72 16.69
CA LYS A 221 -8.89 -21.02 16.63
C LYS A 221 -8.19 -22.10 17.47
N ILE A 222 -6.98 -21.84 17.97
CA ILE A 222 -6.22 -22.82 18.76
C ILE A 222 -6.80 -22.90 20.18
N GLU A 223 -7.33 -24.06 20.55
CA GLU A 223 -7.65 -24.36 21.94
C GLU A 223 -6.42 -24.93 22.65
N GLY A 224 -6.22 -24.45 23.89
CA GLY A 224 -5.10 -24.85 24.74
C GLY A 224 -4.98 -26.36 24.92
N TYR A 225 -3.73 -26.81 24.96
CA TYR A 225 -3.36 -28.15 25.42
C TYR A 225 -3.51 -28.17 26.95
N GLU A 226 -4.52 -28.86 27.49
CA GLU A 226 -4.51 -29.25 28.90
C GLU A 226 -3.50 -30.38 29.05
N VAL A 227 -2.29 -30.06 29.53
CA VAL A 227 -1.33 -31.09 29.90
C VAL A 227 -1.66 -31.48 31.33
N GLU A 228 -2.23 -32.67 31.52
CA GLU A 228 -2.16 -33.31 32.82
C GLU A 228 -0.68 -33.52 33.16
N GLY A 229 -0.16 -32.75 34.13
CA GLY A 229 1.12 -33.05 34.78
C GLY A 229 2.35 -32.20 34.41
N ILE A 230 2.22 -31.02 33.81
CA ILE A 230 3.35 -30.06 33.72
C ILE A 230 3.03 -28.81 34.53
N ASN A 231 3.87 -28.58 35.54
CA ASN A 231 3.84 -27.51 36.53
C ASN A 231 3.56 -26.12 35.96
N GLU A 232 2.93 -25.33 36.82
CA GLU A 232 2.37 -23.98 36.69
C GLU A 232 3.33 -22.85 36.25
N GLU A 233 4.47 -23.11 35.60
CA GLU A 233 5.42 -22.06 35.18
C GLU A 233 5.42 -21.73 33.67
N ILE A 234 4.62 -22.42 32.86
CA ILE A 234 4.46 -22.04 31.45
C ILE A 234 3.24 -21.13 31.33
N ASP A 235 3.48 -19.84 31.60
CA ASP A 235 2.58 -18.70 31.41
C ASP A 235 1.63 -18.92 30.23
N LYS A 236 0.36 -19.19 30.54
CA LYS A 236 -0.76 -19.50 29.63
C LYS A 236 -1.11 -18.42 28.59
N VAL A 237 -0.37 -17.31 28.47
CA VAL A 237 -0.79 -16.15 27.64
C VAL A 237 0.37 -15.44 26.91
N LYS A 238 1.61 -15.93 26.96
CA LYS A 238 2.77 -15.26 26.32
C LYS A 238 3.31 -15.90 25.04
N TRP A 239 2.94 -17.14 24.72
CA TRP A 239 3.56 -17.90 23.62
C TRP A 239 3.13 -17.43 22.22
N ILE A 240 1.97 -16.81 22.08
CA ILE A 240 1.47 -16.28 20.81
C ILE A 240 1.80 -14.78 20.71
N ARG A 241 3.05 -14.41 20.98
CA ARG A 241 3.54 -13.02 20.79
C ARG A 241 4.47 -12.86 19.60
N HIS A 242 4.80 -13.93 18.89
CA HIS A 242 5.59 -13.81 17.68
C HIS A 242 4.68 -13.57 16.48
N GLN A 243 4.83 -12.37 15.93
CA GLN A 243 4.13 -11.86 14.74
C GLN A 243 4.56 -12.58 13.46
N ASP A 244 5.18 -13.76 13.50
CA ASP A 244 5.54 -14.51 12.29
C ASP A 244 5.44 -16.01 12.62
N PHE A 245 4.51 -16.71 11.97
CA PHE A 245 4.49 -18.18 12.00
C PHE A 245 4.03 -18.71 10.63
N LEU A 246 4.48 -19.89 10.23
CA LEU A 246 4.06 -20.53 8.99
C LEU A 246 3.03 -21.62 9.29
N GLN A 247 1.91 -21.62 8.57
CA GLN A 247 0.92 -22.69 8.63
C GLN A 247 1.18 -23.70 7.52
N LEU A 248 1.41 -24.96 7.89
CA LEU A 248 1.57 -26.10 6.98
C LEU A 248 0.41 -27.08 7.23
N ILE A 249 -0.33 -27.42 6.17
CA ILE A 249 -1.34 -28.47 6.23
C ILE A 249 -0.68 -29.78 5.82
N LEU A 250 -0.58 -30.72 6.76
CA LEU A 250 -0.07 -32.07 6.53
C LEU A 250 -1.26 -33.01 6.36
N ALA A 251 -1.61 -33.30 5.10
CA ALA A 251 -2.63 -34.29 4.77
C ALA A 251 -2.06 -35.70 5.02
N GLY A 252 -2.64 -36.41 5.98
CA GLY A 252 -2.21 -37.76 6.36
C GLY A 252 -3.29 -38.80 6.05
N PRO A 253 -2.93 -40.08 5.84
CA PRO A 253 -3.87 -41.15 5.47
C PRO A 253 -4.96 -41.43 6.53
N VAL A 254 -4.78 -40.98 7.78
CA VAL A 254 -5.70 -41.24 8.90
C VAL A 254 -6.36 -39.96 9.42
N THR A 255 -5.67 -38.81 9.42
CA THR A 255 -6.23 -37.52 9.85
C THR A 255 -5.39 -36.39 9.29
N ASP A 256 -6.04 -35.32 8.83
CA ASP A 256 -5.36 -34.07 8.48
C ASP A 256 -4.83 -33.37 9.74
N VAL A 257 -3.53 -33.11 9.74
CA VAL A 257 -2.83 -32.40 10.81
C VAL A 257 -2.48 -31.02 10.30
N VAL A 258 -2.76 -30.00 11.10
CA VAL A 258 -2.30 -28.63 10.81
C VAL A 258 -1.11 -28.34 11.71
N ALA A 259 0.05 -28.15 11.08
CA ALA A 259 1.30 -27.79 11.73
C ALA A 259 1.46 -26.26 11.69
N LEU A 260 1.71 -25.64 12.85
CA LEU A 260 1.91 -24.21 12.99
C LEU A 260 3.33 -23.96 13.49
N LEU A 261 4.18 -23.39 12.63
CA LEU A 261 5.61 -23.18 12.88
C LEU A 261 5.86 -21.74 13.30
N PHE A 262 6.10 -21.50 14.58
CA PHE A 262 6.52 -20.21 15.16
C PHE A 262 8.04 -20.06 15.07
N SER A 263 8.57 -18.89 15.43
CA SER A 263 10.01 -18.60 15.43
C SER A 263 10.86 -19.55 16.27
N ASP A 264 10.28 -20.15 17.29
CA ASP A 264 10.95 -20.94 18.33
C ASP A 264 10.28 -22.29 18.58
N VAL A 265 9.06 -22.52 18.07
CA VAL A 265 8.23 -23.68 18.40
C VAL A 265 7.40 -24.17 17.20
N LEU A 266 7.26 -25.49 17.05
CA LEU A 266 6.28 -26.13 16.16
C LEU A 266 5.11 -26.70 16.96
N LEU A 267 3.88 -26.27 16.63
CA LEU A 267 2.63 -26.83 17.17
C LEU A 267 2.00 -27.79 16.18
N LEU A 268 1.55 -28.95 16.67
CA LEU A 268 0.79 -29.93 15.88
C LEU A 268 -0.65 -29.96 16.36
N THR A 269 -1.58 -29.63 15.46
CA THR A 269 -3.00 -29.49 15.78
C THR A 269 -3.87 -30.40 14.91
N LYS A 270 -5.05 -30.77 15.45
CA LYS A 270 -6.10 -31.47 14.71
C LYS A 270 -7.34 -30.59 14.62
N VAL A 271 -8.00 -30.63 13.46
CA VAL A 271 -9.26 -29.91 13.25
C VAL A 271 -10.38 -30.58 14.04
N GLN A 272 -11.03 -29.83 14.93
CA GLN A 272 -12.24 -30.27 15.61
C GLN A 272 -13.47 -29.96 14.74
N LYS A 273 -14.07 -31.01 14.16
CA LYS A 273 -15.22 -30.91 13.24
C LYS A 273 -16.45 -30.16 13.79
N LYS A 274 -16.59 -30.04 15.13
CA LYS A 274 -17.76 -29.41 15.76
C LYS A 274 -17.63 -27.89 15.98
N ALA A 275 -16.45 -27.29 15.87
CA ALA A 275 -16.24 -25.89 16.25
C ALA A 275 -15.31 -25.09 15.32
N GLU A 276 -14.82 -25.68 14.22
CA GLU A 276 -13.72 -25.11 13.41
C GLU A 276 -12.48 -24.72 14.26
N ARG A 277 -12.30 -25.36 15.41
CA ARG A 277 -11.18 -25.10 16.33
C ARG A 277 -10.04 -26.08 16.05
N LEU A 278 -8.81 -25.63 16.26
CA LEU A 278 -7.60 -26.43 16.19
C LEU A 278 -7.24 -26.89 17.61
N LYS A 279 -7.26 -28.20 17.87
CA LYS A 279 -6.79 -28.74 19.15
C LYS A 279 -5.32 -29.11 19.02
N VAL A 280 -4.47 -28.52 19.86
CA VAL A 280 -3.10 -29.03 20.03
C VAL A 280 -3.19 -30.45 20.59
N PHE A 281 -2.58 -31.43 19.91
CA PHE A 281 -2.66 -32.84 20.32
C PHE A 281 -1.30 -33.43 20.72
N ARG A 282 -0.22 -32.66 20.59
CA ARG A 282 1.11 -33.00 21.09
C ARG A 282 1.73 -31.81 21.83
N PRO A 283 2.64 -32.06 22.77
CA PRO A 283 3.45 -31.00 23.35
C PRO A 283 4.11 -30.13 22.26
N PRO A 284 4.18 -28.80 22.45
CA PRO A 284 4.92 -27.92 21.57
C PRO A 284 6.37 -28.39 21.40
N LEU A 285 6.85 -28.43 20.15
CA LEU A 285 8.20 -28.90 19.83
C LEU A 285 9.12 -27.69 19.67
N ALA A 286 10.10 -27.53 20.56
CA ALA A 286 11.06 -26.43 20.47
C ALA A 286 12.02 -26.65 19.29
N LEU A 287 12.17 -25.66 18.42
CA LEU A 287 12.92 -25.79 17.17
C LEU A 287 14.42 -25.99 17.38
N ASP A 288 14.98 -25.46 18.47
CA ASP A 288 16.36 -25.67 18.89
C ASP A 288 16.70 -27.15 19.19
N ARG A 289 15.66 -27.98 19.39
CA ARG A 289 15.77 -29.41 19.69
C ARG A 289 15.29 -30.30 18.55
N MET A 290 14.94 -29.73 17.39
CA MET A 290 14.46 -30.49 16.22
C MET A 290 15.55 -30.65 15.17
N ASN A 291 15.59 -31.82 14.54
CA ASN A 291 16.42 -32.10 13.38
C ASN A 291 15.51 -32.39 12.18
N CYS A 292 15.64 -31.61 11.11
CA CYS A 292 14.93 -31.84 9.85
C CYS A 292 15.76 -32.77 8.97
N VAL A 293 15.25 -33.96 8.68
CA VAL A 293 15.89 -34.92 7.78
C VAL A 293 15.05 -35.03 6.50
N PRO A 294 15.63 -34.79 5.31
CA PRO A 294 14.92 -35.02 4.07
C PRO A 294 14.60 -36.51 3.95
N LEU A 295 13.32 -36.85 3.80
CA LEU A 295 12.91 -38.21 3.50
C LEU A 295 13.34 -38.54 2.07
N LYS A 296 14.07 -39.64 1.88
CA LYS A 296 14.27 -40.21 0.54
C LYS A 296 12.92 -40.75 0.07
N ASP A 297 12.49 -40.35 -1.12
CA ASP A 297 11.26 -40.85 -1.73
C ASP A 297 11.20 -42.39 -1.65
N GLY A 298 10.18 -42.92 -0.97
CA GLY A 298 9.86 -44.36 -1.01
C GLY A 298 10.11 -45.22 0.24
N SER A 299 10.13 -44.67 1.46
CA SER A 299 10.14 -45.51 2.69
C SER A 299 8.93 -45.25 3.59
N GLY A 300 7.76 -45.75 3.16
CA GLY A 300 6.65 -46.03 4.08
C GLY A 300 6.88 -47.37 4.79
N PRO A 301 6.39 -47.55 6.04
CA PRO A 301 6.58 -48.80 6.77
C PRO A 301 5.71 -49.90 6.15
N SER A 302 6.33 -51.03 5.84
CA SER A 302 5.69 -52.33 5.60
C SER A 302 5.00 -52.87 6.85
#